data_AF-A0A242MII8-F1
#
_entry.id   AF-A0A242MII8-F1
#
_cell.length_a   1.000
_cell.length_b   1.000
_cell.length_c   1.000
_cell.angle_alpha   90.00
_cell.angle_beta   90.00
_cell.angle_gamma   90.00
#
_symmetry.space_group_name_H-M   'P 1'
#
loop_
_entity.id
_entity.type
_entity.pdbx_description
1 polymer ?
#
loop_
_entity_poly.entity_id
_entity_poly.type
_entity_poly.pdbx_seq_one_letter_code
_entity_poly.pdbx_strand_id
1 'polypeptide(L)'
;MPEVLSELGTVTPTATVTVLPQLSGYLTAVGYHEGQDVQKGQFLAQIDPRQYEIDKQQAEATLAKDRAALAQARADLVRFTQLNERKSIAEQTFADQQFLVQQDEAAVKVDLANIAQFDLDLAYCHITAPVSGRVGLRLVDPGNYVTASSSPGIVVITTMKPTTVQFTVPQDSLANVLQRMNGGARLPVTAYSSDNSREIATGTLYAVSNQMATSTGTVTLRATFPNDDEALFPSEFVNVKLLVDTLQNAVLVPTPAVQSGAPGDYVYLVNANNTVSVHKVALGPSDGKNTVITSGLAAGNIVVTDGTDRLSDGAKIQAAAAKPASGVATGEPPASGAQAQHRHAQAGASGAAAASAQAAS
;
A
#
# COMPACT_ATOMS: atom_id res chain seq x y z
N MET A 1 -26.85 9.92 8.54
CA MET A 1 -25.70 10.81 8.28
C MET A 1 -24.41 10.04 8.51
N PRO A 2 -23.46 10.05 7.57
CA PRO A 2 -22.18 9.38 7.74
C PRO A 2 -21.29 10.15 8.74
N GLU A 3 -20.65 9.43 9.65
CA GLU A 3 -19.57 9.94 10.50
C GLU A 3 -18.25 9.63 9.79
N VAL A 4 -17.58 10.67 9.30
CA VAL A 4 -16.37 10.57 8.48
C VAL A 4 -15.24 11.31 9.15
N LEU A 5 -14.11 10.64 9.32
CA LEU A 5 -12.85 11.25 9.74
C LEU A 5 -12.04 11.60 8.49
N SER A 6 -11.65 12.86 8.37
CA SER A 6 -10.83 13.35 7.25
C SER A 6 -9.43 13.63 7.76
N GLU A 7 -8.45 12.85 7.30
CA GLU A 7 -7.07 12.87 7.78
C GLU A 7 -6.09 12.92 6.61
N LEU A 8 -4.87 13.36 6.88
CA LEU A 8 -3.78 13.24 5.91
C LEU A 8 -3.13 11.86 6.01
N GLY A 9 -2.94 11.21 4.87
CA GLY A 9 -2.27 9.92 4.77
C GLY A 9 -1.08 9.94 3.82
N THR A 10 -0.26 8.92 3.92
CA THR A 10 0.85 8.64 3.01
C THR A 10 0.67 7.25 2.44
N VAL A 11 0.80 7.12 1.12
CA VAL A 11 0.82 5.83 0.45
C VAL A 11 2.12 5.12 0.81
N THR A 12 2.00 3.94 1.40
CA THR A 12 3.09 3.06 1.78
C THR A 12 2.94 1.75 1.03
N PRO A 13 3.91 1.36 0.20
CA PRO A 13 3.83 0.09 -0.51
C PRO A 13 3.83 -1.06 0.50
N THR A 14 3.18 -2.17 0.13
CA THR A 14 3.10 -3.36 1.01
C THR A 14 4.48 -3.91 1.33
N ALA A 15 5.40 -3.86 0.37
CA ALA A 15 6.80 -4.19 0.57
C ALA A 15 7.68 -3.32 -0.33
N THR A 16 8.80 -2.86 0.22
CA THR A 16 9.92 -2.29 -0.53
C THR A 16 11.14 -3.12 -0.17
N VAL A 17 11.69 -3.84 -1.14
CA VAL A 17 12.81 -4.75 -0.94
C VAL A 17 13.98 -4.28 -1.79
N THR A 18 15.07 -3.91 -1.13
CA THR A 18 16.35 -3.67 -1.77
C THR A 18 17.05 -5.01 -1.96
N VAL A 19 17.30 -5.39 -3.21
CA VAL A 19 18.02 -6.61 -3.55
C VAL A 19 19.52 -6.35 -3.38
N LEU A 20 20.10 -6.99 -2.38
CA LEU A 20 21.54 -6.99 -2.11
C LEU A 20 22.15 -8.28 -2.66
N PRO A 21 23.37 -8.23 -3.22
CA PRO A 21 24.09 -9.45 -3.56
C PRO A 21 24.50 -10.16 -2.26
N GLN A 22 24.55 -11.49 -2.24
CA GLN A 22 25.04 -12.23 -1.06
C GLN A 22 26.53 -12.52 -1.13
N LEU A 23 27.07 -12.55 -2.35
CA LEU A 23 28.47 -12.78 -2.66
C LEU A 23 29.08 -11.54 -3.32
N SER A 24 30.41 -11.55 -3.41
CA SER A 24 31.15 -10.46 -4.05
C SER A 24 31.62 -10.88 -5.44
N GLY A 25 31.60 -9.95 -6.38
CA GLY A 25 32.06 -10.23 -7.74
C GLY A 25 31.66 -9.15 -8.73
N TYR A 26 32.09 -9.32 -9.97
CA TYR A 26 31.70 -8.43 -11.05
C TYR A 26 30.32 -8.81 -11.59
N LEU A 27 29.49 -7.80 -11.82
CA LEU A 27 28.18 -7.99 -12.46
C LEU A 27 28.38 -8.22 -13.95
N THR A 28 28.00 -9.37 -14.48
CA THR A 28 28.19 -9.72 -15.90
C THR A 28 26.98 -9.36 -16.76
N ALA A 29 25.78 -9.44 -16.17
CA ALA A 29 24.53 -9.14 -16.86
C ALA A 29 23.47 -8.60 -15.91
N VAL A 30 22.56 -7.80 -16.46
CA VAL A 30 21.32 -7.35 -15.81
C VAL A 30 20.17 -7.78 -16.71
N GLY A 31 19.21 -8.51 -16.14
CA GLY A 31 18.11 -9.17 -16.84
C GLY A 31 16.77 -8.43 -16.75
N TYR A 32 16.76 -7.18 -16.30
CA TYR A 32 15.55 -6.38 -16.18
C TYR A 32 15.66 -5.02 -16.89
N HIS A 33 14.53 -4.52 -17.37
CA HIS A 33 14.36 -3.14 -17.79
C HIS A 33 13.88 -2.27 -16.63
N GLU A 34 14.38 -1.04 -16.55
CA GLU A 34 13.99 -0.08 -15.50
C GLU A 34 12.48 0.19 -15.55
N GLY A 35 11.82 0.17 -14.39
CA GLY A 35 10.37 0.38 -14.30
C GLY A 35 9.51 -0.82 -14.71
N GLN A 36 10.08 -1.96 -15.12
CA GLN A 36 9.28 -3.14 -15.46
C GLN A 36 8.66 -3.81 -14.24
N ASP A 37 7.60 -4.59 -14.44
CA ASP A 37 7.08 -5.48 -13.40
C ASP A 37 7.83 -6.81 -13.42
N VAL A 38 8.25 -7.27 -12.24
CA VAL A 38 8.93 -8.54 -12.04
C VAL A 38 8.14 -9.46 -11.14
N GLN A 39 8.26 -10.76 -11.39
CA GLN A 39 7.69 -11.81 -10.55
C GLN A 39 8.75 -12.37 -9.61
N LYS A 40 8.33 -12.87 -8.44
CA LYS A 40 9.20 -13.61 -7.53
C LYS A 40 9.91 -14.76 -8.26
N GLY A 41 11.23 -14.83 -8.12
CA GLY A 41 12.10 -15.81 -8.77
C GLY A 41 12.58 -15.41 -10.17
N GLN A 42 12.11 -14.29 -10.72
CA GLN A 42 12.60 -13.79 -12.01
C GLN A 42 14.07 -13.36 -11.91
N PHE A 43 14.85 -13.68 -12.93
CA PHE A 43 16.25 -13.27 -13.04
C PHE A 43 16.38 -11.74 -13.07
N LEU A 44 17.28 -11.20 -12.25
CA LEU A 44 17.57 -9.77 -12.15
C LEU A 44 18.99 -9.45 -12.58
N ALA A 45 19.97 -10.18 -12.08
CA ALA A 45 21.36 -9.94 -12.41
C ALA A 45 22.24 -11.17 -12.19
N GLN A 46 23.37 -11.22 -12.89
CA GLN A 46 24.35 -12.29 -12.79
C GLN A 46 25.68 -11.74 -12.28
N ILE A 47 26.22 -12.36 -11.23
CA ILE A 47 27.61 -12.20 -10.81
C ILE A 47 28.46 -13.22 -11.58
N ASP A 48 29.69 -12.85 -11.93
CA ASP A 48 30.65 -13.75 -12.59
C ASP A 48 30.85 -15.05 -11.78
N PRO A 49 30.40 -16.22 -12.28
CA PRO A 49 30.45 -17.47 -11.52
C PRO A 49 31.82 -18.16 -11.62
N ARG A 50 32.72 -17.71 -12.52
CA ARG A 50 33.90 -18.48 -12.91
C ARG A 50 34.81 -18.87 -11.75
N GLN A 51 35.01 -17.97 -10.78
CA GLN A 51 35.82 -18.28 -9.60
C GLN A 51 35.17 -19.39 -8.76
N TYR A 52 33.86 -19.29 -8.52
CA TYR A 52 33.09 -20.27 -7.76
C TYR A 52 32.98 -21.62 -8.47
N GLU A 53 32.93 -21.64 -9.80
CA GLU A 53 32.98 -22.87 -10.61
C GLU A 53 34.32 -23.58 -10.47
N ILE A 54 35.44 -22.84 -10.46
CA ILE A 54 36.78 -23.39 -10.25
C ILE A 54 36.89 -23.97 -8.83
N ASP A 55 36.39 -23.26 -7.82
CA ASP A 55 36.43 -23.72 -6.43
C ASP A 55 35.60 -25.00 -6.25
N LYS A 56 34.44 -25.09 -6.91
CA LYS A 56 33.64 -26.32 -6.98
C LYS A 56 34.42 -27.47 -7.63
N GLN A 57 35.05 -27.25 -8.78
CA GLN A 57 35.83 -28.27 -9.48
C GLN A 57 36.98 -28.80 -8.61
N GLN A 58 37.63 -27.91 -7.84
CA GLN A 58 38.67 -28.29 -6.90
C GLN A 58 38.13 -29.17 -5.76
N ALA A 59 36.93 -28.86 -5.25
CA ALA A 59 36.27 -29.68 -4.23
C ALA A 59 35.84 -31.05 -4.78
N GLU A 60 35.36 -31.12 -6.02
CA GLU A 60 35.02 -32.38 -6.70
C GLU A 60 36.26 -33.27 -6.90
N ALA A 61 37.42 -32.69 -7.20
CA ALA A 61 38.68 -33.43 -7.29
C ALA A 61 39.11 -34.00 -5.93
N THR A 62 38.96 -33.24 -4.84
CA THR A 62 39.22 -33.72 -3.47
C THR A 62 38.27 -34.88 -3.11
N LEU A 63 36.98 -34.74 -3.39
CA LEU A 63 36.00 -35.82 -3.19
C LEU A 63 36.39 -37.09 -3.96
N ALA A 64 36.85 -36.95 -5.21
CA ALA A 64 37.24 -38.09 -6.03
C ALA A 64 38.43 -38.84 -5.41
N LYS A 65 39.42 -38.11 -4.89
CA LYS A 65 40.57 -38.67 -4.17
C LYS A 65 40.13 -39.41 -2.90
N ASP A 66 39.29 -38.80 -2.07
CA ASP A 66 38.90 -39.38 -0.78
C ASP A 66 37.90 -40.53 -0.94
N ARG A 67 37.08 -40.50 -2.00
CA ARG A 67 36.29 -41.68 -2.42
C ARG A 67 37.17 -42.86 -2.83
N ALA A 68 38.29 -42.60 -3.52
CA ALA A 68 39.24 -43.66 -3.88
C ALA A 68 39.93 -44.23 -2.63
N ALA A 69 40.32 -43.38 -1.67
CA ALA A 69 40.86 -43.82 -0.38
C ALA A 69 39.85 -44.69 0.39
N LEU A 70 38.59 -44.24 0.51
CA LEU A 70 37.52 -45.02 1.13
C LEU A 70 37.29 -46.37 0.44
N ALA A 71 37.30 -46.39 -0.89
CA ALA A 71 37.14 -47.63 -1.66
C ALA A 71 38.27 -48.62 -1.38
N GLN A 72 39.52 -48.13 -1.28
CA GLN A 72 40.66 -48.94 -0.88
C GLN A 72 40.50 -49.45 0.56
N ALA A 73 40.18 -48.58 1.51
CA ALA A 73 39.99 -48.96 2.91
C ALA A 73 38.88 -50.00 3.10
N ARG A 74 37.78 -49.89 2.33
CA ARG A 74 36.70 -50.89 2.32
C ARG A 74 37.14 -52.22 1.74
N ALA A 75 37.91 -52.21 0.64
CA ALA A 75 38.45 -53.44 0.06
C ALA A 75 39.41 -54.16 1.03
N ASP A 76 40.26 -53.40 1.73
CA ASP A 76 41.15 -53.93 2.76
C ASP A 76 40.37 -54.47 3.97
N LEU A 77 39.28 -53.80 4.39
CA LEU A 77 38.41 -54.29 5.45
C LEU A 77 37.76 -55.63 5.10
N VAL A 78 37.29 -55.81 3.86
CA VAL A 78 36.75 -57.10 3.38
C VAL A 78 37.82 -58.18 3.47
N ARG A 79 39.06 -57.89 3.03
CA ARG A 79 40.19 -58.84 3.12
C ARG A 79 40.51 -59.17 4.58
N PHE A 80 40.57 -58.18 5.46
CA PHE A 80 40.89 -58.38 6.88
C PHE A 80 39.78 -59.12 7.63
N THR A 81 38.52 -58.94 7.26
CA THR A 81 37.39 -59.72 7.81
C THR A 81 37.62 -61.22 7.57
N GLN A 82 37.93 -61.62 6.33
CA GLN A 82 38.20 -63.02 5.98
C GLN A 82 39.43 -63.59 6.70
N LEU A 83 40.48 -62.79 6.88
CA LEU A 83 41.68 -63.22 7.60
C LEU A 83 41.45 -63.34 9.11
N ASN A 84 40.63 -62.46 9.69
CA ASN A 84 40.29 -62.48 11.10
C ASN A 84 39.43 -63.71 11.46
N GLU A 85 38.46 -64.07 10.60
CA GLU A 85 37.67 -65.31 10.74
C GLU A 85 38.55 -66.57 10.78
N ARG A 86 39.67 -66.54 10.04
CA ARG A 86 40.70 -67.59 10.03
C ARG A 86 41.77 -67.42 11.11
N LYS A 87 41.59 -66.48 12.04
CA LYS A 87 42.55 -66.10 13.11
C LYS A 87 43.97 -65.84 12.59
N SER A 88 44.08 -65.31 11.37
CA SER A 88 45.33 -65.11 10.64
C SER A 88 45.89 -63.68 10.77
N ILE A 89 45.19 -62.78 11.49
CA ILE A 89 45.64 -61.43 11.83
C ILE A 89 45.27 -61.11 13.28
N ALA A 90 45.89 -60.07 13.86
CA ALA A 90 45.52 -59.57 15.18
C ALA A 90 44.16 -58.84 15.16
N GLU A 91 43.33 -59.04 16.19
CA GLU A 91 42.04 -58.36 16.32
C GLU A 91 42.19 -56.82 16.31
N GLN A 92 43.28 -56.31 16.91
CA GLN A 92 43.60 -54.89 16.88
C GLN A 92 43.71 -54.36 15.45
N THR A 93 44.41 -55.06 14.55
CA THR A 93 44.58 -54.64 13.15
C THR A 93 43.26 -54.62 12.39
N PHE A 94 42.36 -55.58 12.68
CA PHE A 94 41.02 -55.58 12.12
C PHE A 94 40.18 -54.40 12.62
N ALA A 95 40.23 -54.12 13.93
CA ALA A 95 39.53 -52.98 14.53
C ALA A 95 40.05 -51.63 14.01
N ASP A 96 41.37 -51.46 13.89
CA ASP A 96 42.00 -50.26 13.35
C ASP A 96 41.53 -50.00 11.90
N GLN A 97 41.39 -51.05 11.09
CA GLN A 97 40.88 -50.93 9.73
C GLN A 97 39.39 -50.52 9.69
N GLN A 98 38.57 -50.98 10.64
CA GLN A 98 37.18 -50.51 10.75
C GLN A 98 37.12 -49.00 11.06
N PHE A 99 37.96 -48.53 11.99
CA PHE A 99 38.05 -47.11 12.30
C PHE A 99 38.54 -46.28 11.11
N LEU A 100 39.48 -46.81 10.32
CA LEU A 100 39.94 -46.16 9.10
C LEU A 100 38.80 -46.00 8.08
N VAL A 101 37.99 -47.04 7.85
CA VAL A 101 36.80 -46.93 7.00
C VAL A 101 35.83 -45.87 7.52
N GLN A 102 35.57 -45.83 8.83
CA GLN A 102 34.70 -44.81 9.42
C GLN A 102 35.27 -43.39 9.26
N GLN A 103 36.60 -43.24 9.37
CA GLN A 103 37.29 -41.97 9.16
C GLN A 103 37.16 -41.50 7.70
N ASP A 104 37.42 -42.38 6.72
CA ASP A 104 37.31 -42.05 5.30
C ASP A 104 35.85 -41.79 4.89
N GLU A 105 34.89 -42.49 5.49
CA GLU A 105 33.46 -42.19 5.31
C GLU A 105 33.10 -40.79 5.84
N ALA A 106 33.70 -40.38 6.95
CA ALA A 106 33.52 -39.03 7.49
C ALA A 106 34.18 -37.97 6.57
N ALA A 107 35.37 -38.25 6.03
CA ALA A 107 36.04 -37.36 5.07
C ALA A 107 35.18 -37.13 3.81
N VAL A 108 34.66 -38.20 3.21
CA VAL A 108 33.74 -38.11 2.06
C VAL A 108 32.49 -37.29 2.39
N LYS A 109 31.95 -37.37 3.61
CA LYS A 109 30.81 -36.55 4.03
C LYS A 109 31.17 -35.06 4.15
N VAL A 110 32.36 -34.74 4.64
CA VAL A 110 32.88 -33.35 4.70
C VAL A 110 33.03 -32.79 3.29
N ASP A 111 33.61 -33.56 2.36
CA ASP A 111 33.77 -33.12 0.97
C ASP A 111 32.43 -32.86 0.27
N LEU A 112 31.44 -33.73 0.48
CA LEU A 112 30.09 -33.52 -0.03
C LEU A 112 29.45 -32.24 0.53
N ALA A 113 29.68 -31.93 1.81
CA ALA A 113 29.20 -30.68 2.40
C ALA A 113 29.91 -29.45 1.79
N ASN A 114 31.21 -29.55 1.49
CA ASN A 114 31.96 -28.48 0.82
C ASN A 114 31.44 -28.24 -0.61
N ILE A 115 31.16 -29.29 -1.38
CA ILE A 115 30.56 -29.14 -2.72
C ILE A 115 29.19 -28.48 -2.63
N ALA A 116 28.36 -28.89 -1.66
CA ALA A 116 27.04 -28.27 -1.46
C ALA A 116 27.13 -26.78 -1.11
N GLN A 117 28.19 -26.35 -0.41
CA GLN A 117 28.45 -24.93 -0.17
C GLN A 117 28.75 -24.18 -1.47
N PHE A 118 29.61 -24.72 -2.33
CA PHE A 118 29.90 -24.08 -3.62
C PHE A 118 28.71 -24.09 -4.59
N ASP A 119 27.87 -25.11 -4.53
CA ASP A 119 26.59 -25.13 -5.27
C ASP A 119 25.66 -24.00 -4.81
N LEU A 120 25.60 -23.73 -3.50
CA LEU A 120 24.87 -22.60 -2.96
C LEU A 120 25.47 -21.27 -3.40
N ASP A 121 26.80 -21.17 -3.41
CA ASP A 121 27.48 -19.96 -3.86
C ASP A 121 27.18 -19.66 -5.34
N LEU A 122 27.19 -20.67 -6.21
CA LEU A 122 26.79 -20.54 -7.61
C LEU A 122 25.33 -20.12 -7.77
N ALA A 123 24.43 -20.64 -6.92
CA ALA A 123 23.04 -20.20 -6.89
C ALA A 123 22.93 -18.71 -6.49
N TYR A 124 23.76 -18.23 -5.56
CA TYR A 124 23.82 -16.82 -5.17
C TYR A 124 24.48 -15.91 -6.20
N CYS A 125 25.29 -16.44 -7.12
CA CYS A 125 25.71 -15.69 -8.31
C CYS A 125 24.53 -15.32 -9.22
N HIS A 126 23.45 -16.11 -9.18
CA HIS A 126 22.22 -15.87 -9.93
C HIS A 126 21.20 -15.11 -9.10
N ILE A 127 21.22 -13.77 -9.20
CA ILE A 127 20.35 -12.91 -8.40
C ILE A 127 18.94 -12.89 -9.00
N THR A 128 17.98 -13.35 -8.21
CA THR A 128 16.55 -13.38 -8.56
C THR A 128 15.72 -12.47 -7.67
N ALA A 129 14.52 -12.12 -8.12
CA ALA A 129 13.59 -11.27 -7.37
C ALA A 129 13.02 -12.01 -6.14
N PRO A 130 13.24 -11.53 -4.90
CA PRO A 130 12.68 -12.15 -3.70
C PRO A 130 11.16 -11.95 -3.57
N VAL A 131 10.62 -10.91 -4.19
CA VAL A 131 9.21 -10.52 -4.18
C VAL A 131 8.78 -10.06 -5.57
N SER A 132 7.48 -10.16 -5.86
CA SER A 132 6.89 -9.56 -7.06
C SER A 132 6.63 -8.08 -6.84
N GLY A 133 6.86 -7.26 -7.87
CA GLY A 133 6.64 -5.83 -7.82
C GLY A 133 7.29 -5.11 -8.99
N ARG A 134 7.29 -3.78 -8.94
CA ARG A 134 7.95 -2.95 -9.94
C ARG A 134 9.40 -2.71 -9.55
N VAL A 135 10.31 -2.95 -10.49
CA VAL A 135 11.72 -2.58 -10.30
C VAL A 135 11.90 -1.08 -10.48
N GLY A 136 12.71 -0.48 -9.61
CA GLY A 136 13.14 0.91 -9.76
C GLY A 136 14.12 1.11 -10.92
N LEU A 137 14.72 2.29 -10.93
CA LEU A 137 15.85 2.59 -11.80
C LEU A 137 17.05 1.73 -11.42
N ARG A 138 17.91 1.45 -12.39
CA ARG A 138 19.12 0.66 -12.18
C ARG A 138 20.11 1.49 -11.40
N LEU A 139 20.61 0.89 -10.31
CA LEU A 139 21.56 1.55 -9.41
C LEU A 139 23.01 1.16 -9.69
N VAL A 140 23.22 0.01 -10.35
CA VAL A 140 24.53 -0.55 -10.66
C VAL A 140 24.54 -1.10 -12.09
N ASP A 141 25.55 -0.74 -12.86
CA ASP A 141 25.77 -1.22 -14.23
C ASP A 141 26.50 -2.57 -14.29
N PRO A 142 26.26 -3.40 -15.34
CA PRO A 142 27.17 -4.48 -15.70
C PRO A 142 28.60 -3.97 -15.83
N GLY A 143 29.56 -4.75 -15.32
CA GLY A 143 30.97 -4.41 -15.21
C GLY A 143 31.37 -3.84 -13.85
N ASN A 144 30.43 -3.40 -13.03
CA ASN A 144 30.73 -2.95 -11.67
C ASN A 144 30.96 -4.14 -10.73
N TYR A 145 31.86 -3.93 -9.77
CA TYR A 145 32.11 -4.87 -8.68
C TYR A 145 31.14 -4.63 -7.54
N VAL A 146 30.49 -5.69 -7.05
CA VAL A 146 29.51 -5.64 -5.97
C VAL A 146 29.91 -6.57 -4.83
N THR A 147 29.42 -6.28 -3.63
CA THR A 147 29.68 -7.02 -2.37
C THR A 147 28.43 -7.07 -1.51
N ALA A 148 28.39 -7.98 -0.53
CA ALA A 148 27.23 -8.10 0.38
C ALA A 148 26.89 -6.84 1.19
N SER A 149 27.84 -5.92 1.34
CA SER A 149 27.68 -4.63 2.00
C SER A 149 27.46 -3.46 1.04
N SER A 150 27.31 -3.73 -0.25
CA SER A 150 27.16 -2.68 -1.26
C SER A 150 25.84 -1.92 -1.09
N SER A 151 25.94 -0.62 -0.81
CA SER A 151 24.84 0.34 -0.85
C SER A 151 24.98 1.16 -2.13
N PRO A 152 23.92 1.36 -2.93
CA PRO A 152 22.50 1.22 -2.59
C PRO A 152 21.87 -0.16 -2.91
N GLY A 153 22.67 -1.18 -3.25
CA GLY A 153 22.20 -2.50 -3.70
C GLY A 153 22.12 -2.62 -5.22
N ILE A 154 21.57 -3.72 -5.74
CA ILE A 154 21.45 -4.00 -7.17
C ILE A 154 20.20 -3.31 -7.77
N VAL A 155 19.07 -3.47 -7.10
CA VAL A 155 17.77 -2.93 -7.51
C VAL A 155 16.83 -2.84 -6.32
N VAL A 156 15.92 -1.87 -6.34
CA VAL A 156 14.82 -1.78 -5.38
C VAL A 156 13.55 -2.27 -6.05
N ILE A 157 12.88 -3.25 -5.44
CA ILE A 157 11.59 -3.77 -5.90
C ILE A 157 10.51 -3.24 -4.96
N THR A 158 9.50 -2.59 -5.51
CA THR A 158 8.38 -2.05 -4.76
C THR A 158 7.08 -2.72 -5.18
N THR A 159 6.35 -3.29 -4.23
CA THR A 159 5.03 -3.86 -4.50
C THR A 159 4.01 -2.73 -4.64
N MET A 160 3.58 -2.49 -5.89
CA MET A 160 2.60 -1.46 -6.24
C MET A 160 1.15 -1.88 -5.92
N LYS A 161 0.88 -3.20 -5.97
CA LYS A 161 -0.46 -3.80 -5.86
C LYS A 161 -0.42 -5.07 -4.98
N PRO A 162 -1.23 -5.17 -3.92
CA PRO A 162 -1.97 -4.08 -3.28
C PRO A 162 -1.02 -3.06 -2.63
N THR A 163 -1.52 -1.86 -2.35
CA THR A 163 -0.81 -0.82 -1.58
C THR A 163 -1.51 -0.54 -0.24
N THR A 164 -0.82 0.13 0.66
CA THR A 164 -1.35 0.52 1.98
C THR A 164 -1.33 2.04 2.10
N VAL A 165 -2.39 2.65 2.62
CA VAL A 165 -2.34 4.05 3.05
C VAL A 165 -2.24 4.09 4.55
N GLN A 166 -1.19 4.76 5.04
CA GLN A 166 -0.96 5.01 6.46
C GLN A 166 -1.40 6.42 6.79
N PHE A 167 -2.27 6.58 7.78
CA PHE A 167 -2.79 7.88 8.22
C PHE A 167 -2.95 7.89 9.74
N THR A 168 -3.03 9.07 10.34
CA THR A 168 -3.15 9.22 11.80
C THR A 168 -4.52 9.74 12.17
N VAL A 169 -5.08 9.26 13.28
CA VAL A 169 -6.36 9.73 13.83
C VAL A 169 -6.13 10.27 15.26
N PRO A 170 -6.76 11.37 15.67
CA PRO A 170 -6.73 11.86 17.05
C PRO A 170 -7.25 10.84 18.06
N GLN A 171 -6.67 10.85 19.27
CA GLN A 171 -7.06 9.96 20.36
C GLN A 171 -8.56 9.99 20.69
N ASP A 172 -9.19 11.17 20.62
CA ASP A 172 -10.60 11.34 20.98
C ASP A 172 -11.54 10.56 20.04
N SER A 173 -11.17 10.42 18.77
CA SER A 173 -11.94 9.70 17.76
C SER A 173 -11.66 8.18 17.74
N LEU A 174 -10.60 7.74 18.42
CA LEU A 174 -10.14 6.34 18.40
C LEU A 174 -11.16 5.37 19.01
N ALA A 175 -11.86 5.79 20.06
CA ALA A 175 -12.83 4.95 20.76
C ALA A 175 -13.94 4.46 19.84
N ASN A 176 -14.49 5.36 19.01
CA ASN A 176 -15.55 5.04 18.04
C ASN A 176 -15.03 4.07 16.97
N VAL A 177 -13.83 4.31 16.45
CA VAL A 177 -13.20 3.43 15.46
C VAL A 177 -12.99 2.02 16.02
N LEU A 178 -12.42 1.91 17.23
CA LEU A 178 -12.17 0.62 17.88
C LEU A 178 -13.47 -0.13 18.20
N GLN A 179 -14.51 0.56 18.65
CA GLN A 179 -15.80 -0.06 18.93
C GLN A 179 -16.38 -0.73 17.68
N ARG A 180 -16.34 -0.02 16.53
CA ARG A 180 -16.84 -0.55 15.26
C ARG A 180 -15.98 -1.69 14.74
N MET A 181 -14.65 -1.55 14.80
CA MET A 181 -13.72 -2.58 14.32
C MET A 181 -13.78 -3.85 15.17
N ASN A 182 -13.83 -3.73 16.50
CA ASN A 182 -14.00 -4.87 17.41
C ASN A 182 -15.39 -5.52 17.30
N GLY A 183 -16.40 -4.75 16.87
CA GLY A 183 -17.71 -5.27 16.48
C GLY A 183 -17.73 -6.03 15.15
N GLY A 184 -16.60 -6.15 14.45
CA GLY A 184 -16.48 -6.86 13.17
C GLY A 184 -16.87 -6.03 11.95
N ALA A 185 -17.09 -4.72 12.09
CA ALA A 185 -17.40 -3.85 10.96
C ALA A 185 -16.15 -3.66 10.08
N ARG A 186 -16.33 -3.77 8.76
CA ARG A 186 -15.33 -3.34 7.78
C ARG A 186 -15.51 -1.85 7.53
N LEU A 187 -14.53 -1.05 7.96
CA LEU A 187 -14.58 0.39 7.79
C LEU A 187 -14.00 0.79 6.43
N PRO A 188 -14.80 1.31 5.49
CA PRO A 188 -14.31 1.72 4.18
C PRO A 188 -13.51 3.01 4.31
N VAL A 189 -12.45 3.09 3.51
CA VAL A 189 -11.52 4.21 3.50
C VAL A 189 -11.39 4.71 2.08
N THR A 190 -11.69 5.97 1.84
CA THR A 190 -11.58 6.57 0.50
C THR A 190 -10.40 7.52 0.46
N ALA A 191 -9.51 7.34 -0.51
CA ALA A 191 -8.36 8.20 -0.77
C ALA A 191 -8.72 9.24 -1.83
N TYR A 192 -8.43 10.50 -1.55
CA TYR A 192 -8.61 11.66 -2.43
C TYR A 192 -7.25 12.28 -2.77
N SER A 193 -7.21 13.00 -3.88
CA SER A 193 -6.09 13.86 -4.24
C SER A 193 -5.77 14.89 -3.14
N SER A 194 -4.55 15.42 -3.15
CA SER A 194 -4.05 16.38 -2.15
C SER A 194 -4.88 17.66 -2.07
N ASP A 195 -5.56 18.05 -3.14
CA ASP A 195 -6.51 19.18 -3.22
C ASP A 195 -7.97 18.79 -2.87
N ASN A 196 -8.22 17.53 -2.51
CA ASN A 196 -9.53 16.96 -2.14
C ASN A 196 -10.58 17.05 -3.28
N SER A 197 -10.14 17.24 -4.54
CA SER A 197 -11.02 17.44 -5.69
C SER A 197 -11.45 16.14 -6.37
N ARG A 198 -10.60 15.10 -6.32
CA ARG A 198 -10.81 13.84 -7.02
C ARG A 198 -10.64 12.64 -6.09
N GLU A 199 -11.62 11.74 -6.13
CA GLU A 199 -11.48 10.41 -5.52
C GLU A 199 -10.50 9.57 -6.35
N ILE A 200 -9.46 9.03 -5.71
CA ILE A 200 -8.43 8.22 -6.36
C ILE A 200 -8.82 6.74 -6.27
N ALA A 201 -9.09 6.25 -5.06
CA ALA A 201 -9.40 4.85 -4.82
C ALA A 201 -10.13 4.66 -3.50
N THR A 202 -10.81 3.53 -3.37
CA THR A 202 -11.42 3.08 -2.11
C THR A 202 -10.73 1.80 -1.63
N GLY A 203 -10.54 1.72 -0.32
CA GLY A 203 -9.86 0.64 0.38
C GLY A 203 -10.59 0.30 1.68
N THR A 204 -9.95 -0.49 2.53
CA THR A 204 -10.54 -0.95 3.80
C THR A 204 -9.52 -0.85 4.92
N LEU A 205 -9.95 -0.30 6.06
CA LEU A 205 -9.14 -0.28 7.28
C LEU A 205 -8.89 -1.71 7.75
N TYR A 206 -7.63 -2.07 8.01
CA TYR A 206 -7.28 -3.40 8.47
C TYR A 206 -6.44 -3.42 9.74
N ALA A 207 -5.77 -2.31 10.09
CA ALA A 207 -4.96 -2.25 11.29
C ALA A 207 -5.01 -0.88 11.96
N VAL A 208 -4.99 -0.93 13.30
CA VAL A 208 -4.80 0.20 14.20
C VAL A 208 -3.52 -0.09 14.98
N SER A 209 -2.61 0.89 15.04
CA SER A 209 -1.37 0.78 15.79
C SER A 209 -1.64 0.56 17.28
N ASN A 210 -0.85 -0.30 17.92
CA ASN A 210 -0.83 -0.47 19.37
C ASN A 210 0.06 0.57 20.08
N GLN A 211 0.66 1.50 19.33
CA GLN A 211 1.47 2.60 19.83
C GLN A 211 0.82 3.93 19.45
N MET A 212 0.77 4.84 20.42
CA MET A 212 0.31 6.21 20.26
C MET A 212 1.51 7.16 20.19
N ALA A 213 1.45 8.13 19.28
CA ALA A 213 2.42 9.21 19.24
C ALA A 213 2.10 10.23 20.34
N THR A 214 2.80 10.15 21.47
CA THR A 214 2.56 11.00 22.66
C THR A 214 2.83 12.48 22.41
N SER A 215 3.65 12.82 21.40
CA SER A 215 3.92 14.21 21.01
C SER A 215 2.73 14.90 20.34
N THR A 216 1.85 14.15 19.68
CA THR A 216 0.70 14.68 18.92
C THR A 216 -0.65 14.17 19.41
N GLY A 217 -0.69 13.17 20.30
CA GLY A 217 -1.93 12.56 20.77
C GLY A 217 -2.67 11.81 19.66
N THR A 218 -1.94 11.23 18.70
CA THR A 218 -2.53 10.54 17.54
C THR A 218 -2.14 9.06 17.51
N VAL A 219 -2.98 8.26 16.85
CA VAL A 219 -2.74 6.83 16.60
C VAL A 219 -2.69 6.58 15.10
N THR A 220 -1.68 5.81 14.68
CA THR A 220 -1.49 5.42 13.29
C THR A 220 -2.44 4.30 12.90
N LEU A 221 -3.15 4.48 11.79
CA LEU A 221 -4.04 3.50 11.17
C LEU A 221 -3.47 3.10 9.80
N ARG A 222 -3.81 1.89 9.35
CA ARG A 222 -3.48 1.39 8.02
C ARG A 222 -4.69 0.82 7.32
N ALA A 223 -4.87 1.24 6.07
CA ALA A 223 -5.90 0.75 5.18
C ALA A 223 -5.27 0.14 3.92
N THR A 224 -5.84 -0.96 3.44
CA THR A 224 -5.37 -1.66 2.24
C THR A 224 -6.20 -1.22 1.03
N PHE A 225 -5.52 -1.01 -0.10
CA PHE A 225 -6.10 -0.58 -1.37
C PHE A 225 -5.62 -1.54 -2.47
N PRO A 226 -6.52 -2.05 -3.33
CA PRO A 226 -6.14 -2.93 -4.45
C PRO A 226 -5.14 -2.27 -5.41
N ASN A 227 -5.37 -0.99 -5.73
CA ASN A 227 -4.51 -0.17 -6.61
C ASN A 227 -4.29 -0.78 -8.00
N ASP A 228 -5.32 -1.42 -8.59
CA ASP A 228 -5.22 -2.15 -9.86
C ASP A 228 -4.80 -1.28 -11.05
N ASP A 229 -5.12 0.02 -11.00
CA ASP A 229 -4.77 1.05 -11.98
C ASP A 229 -3.48 1.83 -11.64
N GLU A 230 -2.85 1.54 -10.50
CA GLU A 230 -1.62 2.21 -10.01
C GLU A 230 -1.78 3.71 -9.78
N ALA A 231 -3.01 4.18 -9.55
CA ALA A 231 -3.27 5.59 -9.33
C ALA A 231 -2.70 6.09 -7.98
N LEU A 232 -2.50 5.20 -7.00
CA LEU A 232 -1.80 5.51 -5.76
C LEU A 232 -0.31 5.21 -5.89
N PHE A 233 0.52 6.25 -5.95
CA PHE A 233 1.96 6.09 -6.07
C PHE A 233 2.64 5.98 -4.69
N PRO A 234 3.63 5.09 -4.50
CA PRO A 234 4.37 4.98 -3.25
C PRO A 234 4.94 6.32 -2.77
N SER A 235 4.83 6.58 -1.47
CA SER A 235 5.27 7.80 -0.79
C SER A 235 4.53 9.09 -1.18
N GLU A 236 3.46 9.01 -1.97
CA GLU A 236 2.57 10.14 -2.24
C GLU A 236 1.72 10.48 -0.99
N PHE A 237 1.41 11.77 -0.81
CA PHE A 237 0.46 12.23 0.19
C PHE A 237 -0.96 12.27 -0.38
N VAL A 238 -1.92 11.69 0.37
CA VAL A 238 -3.33 11.62 -0.02
C VAL A 238 -4.22 12.08 1.12
N ASN A 239 -5.36 12.68 0.80
CA ASN A 239 -6.40 12.95 1.80
C ASN A 239 -7.25 11.70 2.00
N VAL A 240 -7.41 11.27 3.24
CA VAL A 240 -8.10 10.03 3.59
C VAL A 240 -9.41 10.35 4.28
N LYS A 241 -10.50 9.76 3.79
CA LYS A 241 -11.81 9.79 4.44
C LYS A 241 -12.15 8.39 4.95
N LEU A 242 -12.11 8.23 6.27
CA LEU A 242 -12.52 7.00 6.96
C LEU A 242 -13.98 7.14 7.37
N LEU A 243 -14.85 6.27 6.84
CA LEU A 243 -16.23 6.19 7.30
C LEU A 243 -16.30 5.30 8.54
N VAL A 244 -16.55 5.91 9.69
CA VAL A 244 -16.57 5.23 11.00
C VAL A 244 -17.93 4.60 11.25
N ASP A 245 -19.00 5.38 11.07
CA ASP A 245 -20.36 4.91 11.21
C ASP A 245 -21.31 5.66 10.26
N THR A 246 -22.54 5.16 10.13
CA THR A 246 -23.64 5.85 9.48
C THR A 246 -24.81 5.88 10.45
N LEU A 247 -25.04 7.06 11.04
CA LEU A 247 -26.16 7.30 11.94
C LEU A 247 -27.47 7.18 11.16
N GLN A 248 -28.23 6.12 11.44
CA GLN A 248 -29.56 5.90 10.89
C GLN A 248 -30.61 6.59 11.78
N ASN A 249 -31.67 7.10 11.16
CA ASN A 249 -32.79 7.77 11.86
C ASN A 249 -32.37 9.00 12.72
N ALA A 250 -31.27 9.67 12.35
CA ALA A 250 -30.82 10.87 13.02
C ALA A 250 -31.65 12.10 12.61
N VAL A 251 -32.01 12.95 13.58
CA VAL A 251 -32.63 14.26 13.31
C VAL A 251 -31.53 15.22 12.91
N LEU A 252 -31.61 15.76 11.69
CA LEU A 252 -30.66 16.73 11.15
C LEU A 252 -31.25 18.12 11.19
N VAL A 253 -30.45 19.07 11.70
CA VAL A 253 -30.79 20.49 11.74
C VAL A 253 -29.69 21.25 11.00
N PRO A 254 -30.02 22.24 10.15
CA PRO A 254 -29.00 23.11 9.54
C PRO A 254 -28.15 23.75 10.63
N THR A 255 -26.82 23.68 10.50
CA THR A 255 -25.88 24.17 11.53
C THR A 255 -26.15 25.62 11.96
N PRO A 256 -26.53 26.57 11.08
CA PRO A 256 -26.87 27.94 11.50
C PRO A 256 -28.07 28.07 12.46
N ALA A 257 -28.95 27.07 12.53
CA ALA A 257 -30.09 27.07 13.45
C ALA A 257 -29.71 26.72 14.90
N VAL A 258 -28.53 26.14 15.12
CA VAL A 258 -28.03 25.76 16.44
C VAL A 258 -27.35 26.96 17.08
N GLN A 259 -27.78 27.30 18.29
CA GLN A 259 -27.24 28.40 19.08
C GLN A 259 -26.61 27.85 20.36
N SER A 260 -25.47 28.42 20.77
CA SER A 260 -24.79 28.07 22.02
C SER A 260 -24.86 29.24 22.99
N GLY A 261 -25.41 29.03 24.20
CA GLY A 261 -25.53 30.07 25.23
C GLY A 261 -25.96 29.51 26.58
N ALA A 262 -26.32 30.34 27.56
CA ALA A 262 -27.02 29.83 28.75
C ALA A 262 -28.49 29.56 28.38
N PRO A 263 -29.05 28.34 28.54
CA PRO A 263 -28.66 27.23 29.43
C PRO A 263 -27.98 26.00 28.78
N GLY A 264 -27.37 26.14 27.60
CA GLY A 264 -26.63 25.13 26.85
C GLY A 264 -26.75 25.35 25.34
N ASP A 265 -26.58 24.31 24.54
CA ASP A 265 -26.94 24.35 23.13
C ASP A 265 -28.46 24.27 22.97
N TYR A 266 -29.03 25.14 22.14
CA TYR A 266 -30.46 25.24 21.92
C TYR A 266 -30.80 25.61 20.48
N VAL A 267 -32.05 25.36 20.10
CA VAL A 267 -32.65 25.78 18.83
C VAL A 267 -33.94 26.55 19.09
N TYR A 268 -34.28 27.49 18.22
CA TYR A 268 -35.59 28.14 18.23
C TYR A 268 -36.58 27.31 17.42
N LEU A 269 -37.57 26.73 18.10
CA LEU A 269 -38.65 25.99 17.49
C LEU A 269 -39.82 26.93 17.15
N VAL A 270 -40.37 26.81 15.95
CA VAL A 270 -41.57 27.54 15.55
C VAL A 270 -42.81 26.80 16.04
N ASN A 271 -43.60 27.48 16.87
CA ASN A 271 -44.88 26.98 17.39
C ASN A 271 -46.03 27.29 16.42
N ALA A 272 -47.14 26.56 16.55
CA ALA A 272 -48.32 26.68 15.67
C ALA A 272 -48.99 28.07 15.67
N ASN A 273 -48.71 28.90 16.67
CA ASN A 273 -49.20 30.27 16.83
C ASN A 273 -48.24 31.34 16.28
N ASN A 274 -47.26 30.94 15.45
CA ASN A 274 -46.18 31.80 14.92
C ASN A 274 -45.32 32.47 16.01
N THR A 275 -45.15 31.81 17.16
CA THR A 275 -44.15 32.22 18.16
C THR A 275 -42.98 31.25 18.21
N VAL A 276 -41.81 31.70 18.62
CA VAL A 276 -40.65 30.82 18.82
C VAL A 276 -40.54 30.39 20.28
N SER A 277 -40.10 29.15 20.52
CA SER A 277 -39.72 28.66 21.84
C SER A 277 -38.27 28.18 21.84
N VAL A 278 -37.57 28.44 22.95
CA VAL A 278 -36.20 27.94 23.15
C VAL A 278 -36.26 26.47 23.55
N HIS A 279 -35.70 25.60 22.72
CA HIS A 279 -35.58 24.17 23.03
C HIS A 279 -34.10 23.79 23.18
N LYS A 280 -33.72 23.38 24.40
CA LYS A 280 -32.39 22.83 24.65
C LYS A 280 -32.23 21.51 23.90
N VAL A 281 -31.11 21.37 23.21
CA VAL A 281 -30.79 20.19 22.42
C VAL A 281 -29.45 19.61 22.85
N ALA A 282 -29.29 18.30 22.67
CA ALA A 282 -27.97 17.67 22.72
C ALA A 282 -27.46 17.48 21.29
N LEU A 283 -26.26 17.99 21.03
CA LEU A 283 -25.63 17.90 19.72
C LEU A 283 -24.93 16.55 19.54
N GLY A 284 -24.86 16.10 18.31
CA GLY A 284 -24.03 15.00 17.84
C GLY A 284 -23.06 15.47 16.75
N PRO A 285 -22.53 14.56 15.93
CA PRO A 285 -21.62 14.90 14.83
C PRO A 285 -22.26 15.90 13.85
N SER A 286 -21.44 16.78 13.28
CA SER A 286 -21.83 17.76 12.26
C SER A 286 -21.03 17.53 10.96
N ASP A 287 -21.68 17.67 9.80
CA ASP A 287 -21.01 17.63 8.49
C ASP A 287 -20.64 19.04 7.97
N GLY A 288 -20.75 20.04 8.85
CA GLY A 288 -20.56 21.46 8.55
C GLY A 288 -21.82 22.16 8.02
N LYS A 289 -22.67 21.47 7.26
CA LYS A 289 -23.93 22.02 6.75
C LYS A 289 -25.09 21.71 7.69
N ASN A 290 -25.12 20.50 8.22
CA ASN A 290 -26.12 19.99 9.14
C ASN A 290 -25.43 19.43 10.39
N THR A 291 -26.10 19.59 11.52
CA THR A 291 -25.70 19.04 12.80
C THR A 291 -26.73 18.01 13.23
N VAL A 292 -26.26 16.84 13.67
CA VAL A 292 -27.13 15.81 14.26
C VAL A 292 -27.60 16.28 15.62
N ILE A 293 -28.90 16.15 15.89
CA ILE A 293 -29.47 16.33 17.22
C ILE A 293 -29.72 14.95 17.82
N THR A 294 -29.04 14.64 18.93
CA THR A 294 -29.14 13.35 19.62
C THR A 294 -30.32 13.31 20.59
N SER A 295 -30.71 14.46 21.15
CA SER A 295 -31.93 14.60 21.95
C SER A 295 -32.46 16.04 21.96
N GLY A 296 -33.75 16.20 22.27
CA GLY A 296 -34.40 17.50 22.42
C GLY A 296 -35.21 17.98 21.21
N LEU A 297 -35.20 17.24 20.10
CA LEU A 297 -35.97 17.57 18.89
C LEU A 297 -36.53 16.31 18.21
N ALA A 298 -37.72 16.41 17.65
CA ALA A 298 -38.36 15.34 16.89
C ALA A 298 -38.41 15.66 15.39
N ALA A 299 -38.51 14.62 14.56
CA ALA A 299 -38.70 14.80 13.11
C ALA A 299 -40.00 15.57 12.81
N GLY A 300 -39.94 16.51 11.87
CA GLY A 300 -41.07 17.37 11.49
C GLY A 300 -41.17 18.69 12.26
N ASN A 301 -40.29 18.93 13.24
CA ASN A 301 -40.17 20.20 13.92
C ASN A 301 -39.54 21.28 13.02
N ILE A 302 -40.14 22.48 13.00
CA ILE A 302 -39.66 23.61 12.20
C ILE A 302 -38.75 24.47 13.07
N VAL A 303 -37.50 24.65 12.63
CA VAL A 303 -36.47 25.41 13.34
C VAL A 303 -36.14 26.70 12.60
N VAL A 304 -35.75 27.74 13.34
CA VAL A 304 -35.31 29.01 12.76
C VAL A 304 -33.83 28.94 12.38
N THR A 305 -33.50 29.29 11.13
CA THR A 305 -32.13 29.24 10.61
C THR A 305 -31.46 30.62 10.45
N ASP A 306 -32.23 31.70 10.49
CA ASP A 306 -31.76 33.07 10.25
C ASP A 306 -32.52 34.07 11.14
N GLY A 307 -31.90 35.21 11.47
CA GLY A 307 -32.48 36.26 12.32
C GLY A 307 -32.53 35.93 13.81
N THR A 308 -31.76 34.93 14.29
CA THR A 308 -31.74 34.46 15.68
C THR A 308 -31.31 35.53 16.68
N ASP A 309 -30.50 36.51 16.26
CA ASP A 309 -29.99 37.61 17.12
C ASP A 309 -31.10 38.53 17.66
N ARG A 310 -32.27 38.54 17.01
CA ARG A 310 -33.42 39.38 17.39
C ARG A 310 -34.54 38.60 18.06
N LEU A 311 -34.35 37.29 18.28
CA LEU A 311 -35.35 36.41 18.85
C LEU A 311 -35.11 36.24 20.35
N SER A 312 -36.22 36.21 21.08
CA SER A 312 -36.30 35.81 22.47
C SER A 312 -37.42 34.79 22.63
N ASP A 313 -37.42 34.04 23.73
CA ASP A 313 -38.48 33.08 24.00
C ASP A 313 -39.87 33.75 23.97
N GLY A 314 -40.80 33.16 23.21
CA GLY A 314 -42.14 33.71 22.98
C GLY A 314 -42.24 34.83 21.92
N ALA A 315 -41.14 35.20 21.25
CA ALA A 315 -41.18 36.23 20.22
C ALA A 315 -42.07 35.80 19.03
N LYS A 316 -42.87 36.73 18.52
CA LYS A 316 -43.66 36.52 17.30
C LYS A 316 -42.77 36.64 16.07
N ILE A 317 -42.90 35.69 15.15
CA ILE A 317 -42.17 35.70 13.89
C ILE A 317 -43.13 35.82 12.71
N GLN A 318 -42.63 36.40 11.63
CA GLN A 318 -43.21 36.24 10.31
C GLN A 318 -42.29 35.31 9.53
N ALA A 319 -42.72 34.07 9.31
CA ALA A 319 -41.94 33.11 8.55
C ALA A 319 -41.80 33.61 7.11
N ALA A 320 -40.58 33.96 6.69
CA ALA A 320 -40.27 34.04 5.27
C ALA A 320 -40.33 32.60 4.73
N ALA A 321 -41.06 32.37 3.63
CA ALA A 321 -41.14 31.04 3.03
C ALA A 321 -39.73 30.53 2.75
N ALA A 322 -39.37 29.38 3.32
CA ALA A 322 -38.06 28.78 3.17
C ALA A 322 -37.76 28.62 1.68
N LYS A 323 -36.64 29.20 1.21
CA LYS A 323 -36.16 28.94 -0.14
C LYS A 323 -35.75 27.46 -0.19
N PRO A 324 -36.39 26.62 -1.02
CA PRO A 324 -36.01 25.22 -1.08
C PRO A 324 -34.56 25.11 -1.54
N ALA A 325 -33.78 24.25 -0.90
CA ALA A 325 -32.52 23.80 -1.46
C ALA A 325 -32.84 23.03 -2.76
N SER A 326 -32.65 23.67 -3.91
CA SER A 326 -32.85 23.05 -5.22
C SER A 326 -31.95 21.84 -5.37
N GLY A 327 -32.57 20.69 -5.65
CA GLY A 327 -31.85 19.44 -5.84
C GLY A 327 -32.73 18.28 -6.32
N VAL A 328 -33.55 18.48 -7.36
CA VAL A 328 -33.97 17.38 -8.25
C VAL A 328 -34.06 17.95 -9.67
N ALA A 329 -33.07 17.64 -10.51
CA ALA A 329 -33.19 17.79 -11.94
C ALA A 329 -33.97 16.59 -12.48
N THR A 330 -35.20 16.82 -12.92
CA THR A 330 -35.92 15.93 -13.83
C THR A 330 -36.16 16.72 -15.11
N GLY A 331 -35.47 16.31 -16.17
CA GLY A 331 -35.61 16.90 -17.49
C GLY A 331 -36.88 16.42 -18.17
N GLU A 332 -37.53 17.34 -18.89
CA GLU A 332 -38.49 17.05 -19.95
C GLU A 332 -38.46 18.21 -20.99
N PRO A 333 -38.91 17.99 -22.24
CA PRO A 333 -38.14 18.26 -23.45
C PRO A 333 -38.52 19.58 -24.14
N PRO A 334 -37.70 20.12 -25.06
CA PRO A 334 -38.07 21.32 -25.78
C PRO A 334 -39.10 21.00 -26.86
N ALA A 335 -40.26 21.66 -26.77
CA ALA A 335 -41.27 21.68 -27.80
C ALA A 335 -40.86 22.59 -28.96
N SER A 336 -41.09 22.04 -30.16
CA SER A 336 -41.05 22.64 -31.49
C SER A 336 -41.68 24.03 -31.59
N GLY A 337 -40.98 24.93 -32.30
CA GLY A 337 -41.51 26.18 -32.85
C GLY A 337 -40.70 26.59 -34.08
N ALA A 338 -41.15 26.16 -35.27
CA ALA A 338 -40.56 26.48 -36.56
C ALA A 338 -41.17 27.75 -37.19
N GLN A 339 -40.33 28.59 -37.80
CA GLN A 339 -40.54 29.45 -38.99
C GLN A 339 -39.21 30.20 -39.24
N ALA A 340 -38.34 29.84 -40.21
CA ALA A 340 -38.39 30.14 -41.66
C ALA A 340 -38.74 31.61 -41.96
N GLN A 341 -38.04 32.43 -42.75
CA GLN A 341 -36.91 32.36 -43.69
C GLN A 341 -36.57 33.84 -44.00
N HIS A 342 -35.31 34.22 -44.24
CA HIS A 342 -34.99 35.18 -45.30
C HIS A 342 -33.54 35.02 -45.77
N ARG A 343 -33.42 34.64 -47.05
CA ARG A 343 -32.19 34.64 -47.84
C ARG A 343 -31.79 36.09 -48.15
N HIS A 344 -30.48 36.37 -48.14
CA HIS A 344 -29.86 37.09 -49.24
C HIS A 344 -28.40 36.65 -49.39
N ALA A 345 -28.06 36.28 -50.62
CA ALA A 345 -26.74 35.89 -51.09
C ALA A 345 -26.12 37.04 -51.90
N GLN A 346 -24.80 37.23 -51.76
CA GLN A 346 -23.88 37.75 -52.80
C GLN A 346 -22.45 37.51 -52.26
N ALA A 347 -21.62 36.60 -52.76
CA ALA A 347 -21.01 36.42 -54.09
C ALA A 347 -19.85 37.40 -54.39
N GLY A 348 -18.66 36.83 -54.64
CA GLY A 348 -17.40 37.44 -55.13
C GLY A 348 -16.19 36.95 -54.31
N ALA A 349 -15.43 35.89 -54.68
CA ALA A 349 -14.48 35.76 -55.81
C ALA A 349 -13.58 37.01 -55.94
N SER A 350 -12.23 36.98 -55.92
CA SER A 350 -11.28 36.07 -56.56
C SER A 350 -9.83 36.55 -56.31
N GLY A 351 -8.83 35.68 -56.50
CA GLY A 351 -7.45 36.04 -56.89
C GLY A 351 -6.37 35.77 -55.83
N ALA A 352 -5.59 34.69 -55.93
CA ALA A 352 -4.32 34.55 -56.71
C ALA A 352 -3.14 35.31 -56.04
N ALA A 353 -2.18 34.64 -55.40
CA ALA A 353 -1.06 33.84 -55.91
C ALA A 353 0.26 34.65 -55.98
N ALA A 354 1.36 33.96 -55.57
CA ALA A 354 2.79 34.32 -55.71
C ALA A 354 3.31 35.50 -54.87
N ALA A 355 4.57 35.62 -54.46
CA ALA A 355 5.78 34.79 -54.32
C ALA A 355 6.86 35.74 -53.73
N SER A 356 8.08 35.23 -53.51
CA SER A 356 9.35 35.88 -53.05
C SER A 356 9.46 36.08 -51.52
N ALA A 357 10.44 35.53 -50.78
CA ALA A 357 11.89 35.36 -50.93
C ALA A 357 12.72 36.64 -50.67
N GLN A 358 13.34 36.73 -49.47
CA GLN A 358 14.64 37.33 -49.10
C GLN A 358 14.63 37.56 -47.57
N ALA A 359 15.47 36.96 -46.71
CA ALA A 359 16.94 36.95 -46.58
C ALA A 359 17.50 38.09 -45.69
N ALA A 360 18.43 37.67 -44.81
CA ALA A 360 19.36 38.44 -43.96
C ALA A 360 18.76 39.12 -42.71
N SER A 361 19.37 39.06 -41.52
CA SER A 361 20.78 38.86 -41.14
C SER A 361 20.94 38.01 -39.88
#